data_AF-A0A3M4A6N0-F1
#
_entry.id   AF-A0A3M4A6N0-F1
#
_cell.length_a   1.000
_cell.length_b   1.000
_cell.length_c   1.000
_cell.angle_alpha   90.00
_cell.angle_beta   90.00
_cell.angle_gamma   90.00
#
_symmetry.space_group_name_H-M   'P 1'
#
loop_
_entity.id
_entity.type
_entity.pdbx_description
1 polymer ?
#
loop_
_entity_poly.entity_id
_entity_poly.type
_entity_poly.pdbx_seq_one_letter_code
_entity_poly.pdbx_strand_id
1 'polypeptide(L)'
;MNTVSERSSHWQLQTIVSQLRGARDQWRTRNGRLSGEHGGRELPSREAVAQILEALCGALFPMRLGPVDLREESEDFYVGHTLDVALNALLGQARLELRYAARQGAKDDGEVDALAIRLIQDFALALPSLRSLLDTDVLAAYHGDPAARSVDEVLLCYPGILAVIHHRLAHHLYRAGLPLLARISAEIAHSATGIDIHPGAQIGPSFFIDHGTGVVIGETAIIGERVRIYQAVTLGAKRFPADEDGQLQKGHPRHPIVEDDVVIYAGATILGRITIGKGSTIGGNVWLTRSVPAGANITQANLQHEDGAQK
;
A
#
# COMPACT_ATOMS: atom_id res chain seq x y z
N MET A 1 64.88 5.83 13.12
CA MET A 1 64.21 5.44 11.85
C MET A 1 63.27 4.28 12.16
N ASN A 2 62.02 4.56 12.50
CA ASN A 2 60.97 3.54 12.58
C ASN A 2 60.00 3.80 11.44
N THR A 3 60.14 3.01 10.38
CA THR A 3 59.16 2.87 9.31
C THR A 3 57.91 2.23 9.91
N VAL A 4 57.01 3.07 10.40
CA VAL A 4 55.62 2.67 10.64
C VAL A 4 55.05 2.35 9.27
N SER A 5 55.11 1.07 8.93
CA SER A 5 54.39 0.45 7.84
C SER A 5 52.93 0.89 7.95
N GLU A 6 52.55 1.86 7.12
CA GLU A 6 51.16 2.17 6.83
C GLU A 6 50.54 0.88 6.33
N ARG A 7 49.87 0.15 7.22
CA ARG A 7 48.90 -0.87 6.84
C ARG A 7 47.75 -0.13 6.17
N SER A 8 47.96 0.24 4.91
CA SER A 8 46.94 0.72 4.00
C SER A 8 45.79 -0.27 4.08
N SER A 9 44.60 0.22 4.47
CA SER A 9 43.42 -0.63 4.59
C SER A 9 43.24 -1.43 3.29
N HIS A 10 43.19 -2.77 3.39
CA HIS A 10 43.06 -3.73 2.28
C HIS A 10 41.90 -3.42 1.30
N TRP A 11 40.97 -2.56 1.72
CA TRP A 11 39.73 -2.25 1.02
C TRP A 11 39.79 -1.03 0.08
N GLN A 12 40.93 -0.33 -0.01
CA GLN A 12 41.08 0.87 -0.88
C GLN A 12 39.97 1.92 -0.71
N LEU A 13 39.51 2.13 0.54
CA LEU A 13 38.29 2.90 0.83
C LEU A 13 38.30 4.32 0.26
N GLN A 14 39.44 5.01 0.28
CA GLN A 14 39.55 6.37 -0.26
C GLN A 14 39.23 6.42 -1.76
N THR A 15 39.78 5.47 -2.53
CA THR A 15 39.51 5.35 -3.97
C THR A 15 38.05 5.05 -4.23
N ILE A 16 37.48 4.07 -3.53
CA ILE A 16 36.07 3.68 -3.67
C ILE A 16 35.15 4.86 -3.33
N VAL A 17 35.38 5.54 -2.20
CA VAL A 17 34.56 6.69 -1.78
C VAL A 17 34.62 7.82 -2.80
N SER A 18 35.80 8.09 -3.36
CA SER A 18 35.99 9.10 -4.42
C SER A 18 35.22 8.74 -5.69
N GLN A 19 35.33 7.49 -6.16
CA GLN A 19 34.59 7.01 -7.34
C GLN A 19 33.07 7.03 -7.11
N LEU A 20 32.60 6.61 -5.94
CA LEU A 20 31.19 6.69 -5.56
C LEU A 20 30.70 8.14 -5.49
N ARG A 21 31.54 9.09 -5.06
CA ARG A 21 31.22 10.53 -5.13
C ARG A 21 31.05 10.97 -6.57
N GLY A 22 31.99 10.64 -7.45
CA GLY A 22 31.89 10.94 -8.88
C GLY A 22 30.60 10.37 -9.51
N ALA A 23 30.25 9.13 -9.18
CA ALA A 23 29.00 8.52 -9.66
C ALA A 23 27.75 9.27 -9.18
N ARG A 24 27.70 9.68 -7.90
CA ARG A 24 26.59 10.49 -7.35
C ARG A 24 26.48 11.84 -8.04
N ASP A 25 27.59 12.55 -8.22
CA ASP A 25 27.57 13.87 -8.84
C ASP A 25 27.18 13.80 -10.32
N GLN A 26 27.69 12.81 -11.07
CA GLN A 26 27.27 12.57 -12.45
C GLN A 26 25.78 12.23 -12.58
N TRP A 27 25.22 11.43 -11.66
CA TRP A 27 23.79 11.12 -11.68
C TRP A 27 22.96 12.36 -11.37
N ARG A 28 23.36 13.16 -10.37
CA ARG A 28 22.69 14.40 -10.00
C ARG A 28 22.67 15.40 -11.15
N THR A 29 23.80 15.66 -11.79
CA THR A 29 23.90 16.55 -12.96
C THR A 29 23.01 16.08 -14.11
N ARG A 30 23.04 14.77 -14.44
CA ARG A 30 22.18 14.20 -15.51
C ARG A 30 20.69 14.33 -15.23
N ASN A 31 20.30 14.36 -13.97
CA ASN A 31 18.90 14.47 -13.54
C ASN A 31 18.54 15.88 -13.03
N GLY A 32 19.33 16.90 -13.40
CA GLY A 32 19.05 18.30 -13.08
C GLY A 32 19.08 18.63 -11.58
N ARG A 33 19.74 17.83 -10.75
CA ARG A 33 19.92 18.11 -9.32
C ARG A 33 21.27 18.79 -9.12
N LEU A 34 21.30 20.07 -8.79
CA LEU A 34 22.54 20.76 -8.42
C LEU A 34 22.97 20.28 -7.02
N SER A 35 24.18 19.73 -6.92
CA SER A 35 24.77 19.34 -5.64
C SER A 35 24.96 20.58 -4.75
N GLY A 36 24.38 20.59 -3.55
CA GLY A 36 24.77 21.50 -2.47
C GLY A 36 23.75 22.53 -2.00
N GLU A 37 22.56 22.66 -2.60
CA GLU A 37 21.66 23.77 -2.23
C GLU A 37 20.94 23.61 -0.88
N HIS A 38 20.75 22.39 -0.35
CA HIS A 38 19.83 22.20 0.79
C HIS A 38 20.35 21.33 1.95
N GLY A 39 21.54 20.72 1.88
CA GLY A 39 22.24 20.04 2.99
C GLY A 39 21.55 18.86 3.72
N GLY A 40 20.22 18.70 3.60
CA GLY A 40 19.39 17.74 4.32
C GLY A 40 18.70 16.71 3.43
N ARG A 41 17.84 15.89 4.04
CA ARG A 41 17.05 14.87 3.35
C ARG A 41 16.02 15.54 2.43
N GLU A 42 15.90 15.06 1.19
CA GLU A 42 15.01 15.67 0.18
C GLU A 42 13.72 14.88 -0.07
N LEU A 43 13.66 13.64 0.40
CA LEU A 43 12.58 12.70 0.11
C LEU A 43 12.13 12.00 1.39
N PRO A 44 10.87 11.55 1.47
CA PRO A 44 10.39 10.74 2.58
C PRO A 44 11.30 9.53 2.90
N SER A 45 11.28 9.09 4.15
CA SER A 45 11.99 7.92 4.64
C SER A 45 11.05 6.75 4.78
N ARG A 46 11.34 5.66 4.06
CA ARG A 46 10.63 4.39 4.23
C ARG A 46 10.64 3.90 5.68
N GLU A 47 11.77 4.04 6.36
CA GLU A 47 11.91 3.65 7.77
C GLU A 47 11.04 4.51 8.70
N ALA A 48 11.04 5.84 8.52
CA ALA A 48 10.20 6.72 9.32
C ALA A 48 8.71 6.46 9.06
N VAL A 49 8.32 6.23 7.81
CA VAL A 49 6.93 5.88 7.44
C VAL A 49 6.52 4.56 8.09
N ALA A 50 7.40 3.55 8.14
CA ALA A 50 7.11 2.30 8.83
C ALA A 50 6.84 2.51 10.33
N GLN A 51 7.69 3.30 11.02
CA GLN A 51 7.51 3.64 12.43
C GLN A 51 6.22 4.44 12.68
N ILE A 52 5.87 5.37 11.78
CA ILE A 52 4.61 6.12 11.84
C ILE A 52 3.42 5.17 11.72
N LEU A 53 3.43 4.25 10.75
CA LEU A 53 2.33 3.31 10.54
C LEU A 53 2.16 2.37 11.73
N GLU A 54 3.26 1.86 12.28
CA GLU A 54 3.24 1.05 13.50
C GLU A 54 2.62 1.82 14.68
N ALA A 55 3.03 3.07 14.91
CA ALA A 55 2.47 3.93 15.94
C ALA A 55 0.97 4.22 15.72
N LEU A 56 0.55 4.48 14.47
CA LEU A 56 -0.85 4.68 14.13
C LEU A 56 -1.68 3.41 14.36
N CYS A 57 -1.18 2.24 13.98
CA CYS A 57 -1.84 0.95 14.25
C CYS A 57 -2.03 0.74 15.76
N GLY A 58 -0.98 1.02 16.55
CA GLY A 58 -1.05 0.98 18.01
C GLY A 58 -2.07 1.95 18.57
N ALA A 59 -2.11 3.20 18.12
CA ALA A 59 -3.09 4.17 18.58
C ALA A 59 -4.54 3.84 18.18
N LEU A 60 -4.76 3.23 17.01
CA LEU A 60 -6.09 2.82 16.56
C LEU A 60 -6.61 1.59 17.32
N PHE A 61 -5.71 0.69 17.73
CA PHE A 61 -6.01 -0.56 18.42
C PHE A 61 -5.11 -0.79 19.65
N PRO A 62 -5.15 0.10 20.66
CA PRO A 62 -4.15 0.19 21.73
C PRO A 62 -3.97 -1.12 22.52
N MET A 63 -5.06 -1.74 22.95
CA MET A 63 -4.99 -2.97 23.75
C MET A 63 -4.70 -4.25 22.93
N ARG A 64 -4.47 -4.13 21.61
CA ARG A 64 -4.18 -5.28 20.73
C ARG A 64 -2.86 -5.10 19.98
N LEU A 65 -2.67 -3.94 19.36
CA LEU A 65 -1.48 -3.61 18.55
C LEU A 65 -0.57 -2.59 19.24
N GLY A 66 -0.93 -2.11 20.43
CA GLY A 66 -0.09 -1.24 21.25
C GLY A 66 0.93 -2.01 22.11
N PRO A 67 1.61 -1.30 23.03
CA PRO A 67 2.64 -1.87 23.90
C PRO A 67 2.12 -3.01 24.78
N VAL A 68 2.98 -4.00 25.01
CA VAL A 68 2.65 -5.21 25.80
C VAL A 68 2.34 -4.92 27.28
N ASP A 69 2.79 -3.77 27.79
CA ASP A 69 2.62 -3.32 29.17
C ASP A 69 1.54 -2.25 29.33
N LEU A 70 0.79 -1.95 28.27
CA LEU A 70 -0.32 -0.99 28.32
C LEU A 70 -1.45 -1.52 29.23
N ARG A 71 -1.97 -0.63 30.07
CA ARG A 71 -3.12 -0.87 30.93
C ARG A 71 -4.27 0.02 30.49
N GLU A 72 -5.49 -0.47 30.64
CA GLU A 72 -6.74 0.24 30.31
C GLU A 72 -6.79 1.64 30.96
N GLU A 73 -6.37 1.76 32.22
CA GLU A 73 -6.30 3.04 32.95
C GLU A 73 -5.38 4.10 32.32
N SER A 74 -4.44 3.68 31.47
CA SER A 74 -3.45 4.54 30.81
C SER A 74 -3.65 4.60 29.28
N GLU A 75 -4.73 4.01 28.76
CA GLU A 75 -5.01 3.88 27.33
C GLU A 75 -5.10 5.25 26.64
N ASP A 76 -5.90 6.17 27.19
CA ASP A 76 -6.08 7.51 26.60
C ASP A 76 -4.78 8.32 26.57
N PHE A 77 -3.94 8.19 27.62
CA PHE A 77 -2.63 8.85 27.66
C PHE A 77 -1.69 8.30 26.59
N TYR A 78 -1.68 6.97 26.42
CA TYR A 78 -0.92 6.32 25.37
C TYR A 78 -1.40 6.80 23.99
N VAL A 79 -2.70 6.73 23.71
CA VAL A 79 -3.27 7.13 22.42
C VAL A 79 -2.92 8.58 22.10
N GLY A 80 -3.14 9.51 23.04
CA GLY A 80 -2.83 10.93 22.82
C GLY A 80 -1.35 11.17 22.53
N HIS A 81 -0.44 10.58 23.32
CA HIS A 81 1.00 10.74 23.12
C HIS A 81 1.47 10.12 21.80
N THR A 82 1.04 8.89 21.51
CA THR A 82 1.44 8.16 20.30
C THR A 82 0.95 8.86 19.04
N LEU A 83 -0.28 9.38 19.04
CA LEU A 83 -0.80 10.17 17.92
C LEU A 83 -0.01 11.46 17.71
N ASP A 84 0.30 12.21 18.78
CA ASP A 84 1.11 13.43 18.66
C ASP A 84 2.47 13.16 18.01
N VAL A 85 3.19 12.13 18.49
CA VAL A 85 4.48 11.74 17.92
C VAL A 85 4.35 11.30 16.47
N ALA A 86 3.40 10.41 16.16
CA ALA A 86 3.21 9.86 14.82
C ALA A 86 2.80 10.94 13.80
N LEU A 87 1.88 11.84 14.17
CA LEU A 87 1.38 12.89 13.29
C LEU A 87 2.43 13.98 13.04
N ASN A 88 3.23 14.36 14.05
CA ASN A 88 4.34 15.29 13.86
C ASN A 88 5.43 14.70 12.95
N ALA A 89 5.75 13.41 13.11
CA ALA A 89 6.67 12.70 12.23
C ALA A 89 6.13 12.63 10.79
N LEU A 90 4.84 12.31 10.62
CA LEU A 90 4.16 12.28 9.33
C LEU A 90 4.15 13.64 8.64
N LEU A 91 3.90 14.72 9.39
CA LEU A 91 4.00 16.09 8.90
C LEU A 91 5.40 16.41 8.37
N GLY A 92 6.44 15.97 9.09
CA GLY A 92 7.82 16.05 8.61
C GLY A 92 8.02 15.36 7.25
N GLN A 93 7.45 14.17 7.06
CA GLN A 93 7.55 13.46 5.78
C GLN A 93 6.70 14.10 4.68
N ALA A 94 5.51 14.61 4.99
CA ALA A 94 4.64 15.29 4.02
C ALA A 94 5.30 16.57 3.49
N ARG A 95 5.98 17.33 4.35
CA ARG A 95 6.80 18.48 3.95
C ARG A 95 7.89 18.08 2.96
N LEU A 96 8.57 16.95 3.18
CA LEU A 96 9.60 16.46 2.25
C LEU A 96 9.01 16.14 0.88
N GLU A 97 7.88 15.42 0.84
CA GLU A 97 7.21 15.09 -0.42
C GLU A 97 6.72 16.35 -1.15
N LEU A 98 6.04 17.26 -0.46
CA LEU A 98 5.48 18.46 -1.08
C LEU A 98 6.56 19.42 -1.58
N ARG A 99 7.67 19.60 -0.83
CA ARG A 99 8.82 20.37 -1.31
C ARG A 99 9.45 19.73 -2.53
N TYR A 100 9.57 18.40 -2.54
CA TYR A 100 10.08 17.66 -3.70
C TYR A 100 9.20 17.88 -4.95
N ALA A 101 7.87 17.87 -4.80
CA ALA A 101 6.94 18.18 -5.88
C ALA A 101 6.99 19.66 -6.30
N ALA A 102 7.08 20.59 -5.35
CA ALA A 102 7.10 22.03 -5.58
C ALA A 102 8.35 22.51 -6.35
N ARG A 103 9.48 21.82 -6.23
CA ARG A 103 10.70 22.09 -7.03
C ARG A 103 10.46 22.01 -8.54
N GLN A 104 9.40 21.32 -8.98
CA GLN A 104 9.02 21.24 -10.39
C GLN A 104 8.12 22.40 -10.83
N GLY A 105 7.63 23.25 -9.92
CA GLY A 105 6.58 24.24 -10.19
C GLY A 105 6.71 25.60 -9.50
N ALA A 106 7.87 25.94 -8.91
CA ALA A 106 8.17 27.26 -8.32
C ALA A 106 7.15 27.74 -7.26
N LYS A 107 6.78 26.89 -6.29
CA LYS A 107 5.96 27.32 -5.13
C LYS A 107 6.83 27.82 -3.97
N ASP A 108 6.29 28.77 -3.21
CA ASP A 108 6.92 29.31 -2.00
C ASP A 108 6.94 28.28 -0.85
N ASP A 109 8.00 28.30 -0.04
CA ASP A 109 8.19 27.36 1.07
C ASP A 109 7.12 27.53 2.17
N GLY A 110 6.62 28.75 2.37
CA GLY A 110 5.56 29.03 3.34
C GLY A 110 4.22 28.39 2.95
N GLU A 111 3.88 28.41 1.66
CA GLU A 111 2.67 27.76 1.13
C GLU A 111 2.74 26.23 1.27
N VAL A 112 3.92 25.65 1.04
CA VAL A 112 4.14 24.21 1.20
C VAL A 112 3.94 23.78 2.66
N ASP A 113 4.42 24.58 3.61
CA ASP A 113 4.28 24.26 5.03
C ASP A 113 2.82 24.29 5.48
N ALA A 114 2.10 25.35 5.13
CA ALA A 114 0.68 25.50 5.44
C ALA A 114 -0.16 24.38 4.81
N LEU A 115 0.16 23.99 3.57
CA LEU A 115 -0.48 22.86 2.89
C LEU A 115 -0.23 21.55 3.65
N ALA A 116 1.03 21.27 4.01
CA ALA A 116 1.40 20.06 4.73
C ALA A 116 0.64 19.94 6.06
N ILE A 117 0.58 21.03 6.84
CA ILE A 117 -0.16 21.08 8.11
C ILE A 117 -1.62 20.73 7.89
N ARG A 118 -2.28 21.38 6.92
CA ARG A 118 -3.70 21.14 6.63
C ARG A 118 -3.96 19.69 6.24
N LEU A 119 -3.15 19.12 5.33
CA LEU A 119 -3.34 17.74 4.88
C LEU A 119 -3.19 16.73 6.03
N ILE A 120 -2.25 16.96 6.95
CA ILE A 120 -2.08 16.07 8.11
C ILE A 120 -3.16 16.28 9.18
N GLN A 121 -3.67 17.50 9.35
CA GLN A 121 -4.84 17.74 10.20
C GLN A 121 -6.08 17.03 9.66
N ASP A 122 -6.35 17.11 8.35
CA ASP A 122 -7.46 16.41 7.72
C ASP A 122 -7.31 14.88 7.88
N PHE A 123 -6.10 14.35 7.70
CA PHE A 123 -5.80 12.94 7.95
C PHE A 123 -6.04 12.54 9.42
N ALA A 124 -5.58 13.35 10.38
CA ALA A 124 -5.77 13.10 11.80
C ALA A 124 -7.26 13.07 12.19
N LEU A 125 -8.05 14.01 11.67
CA LEU A 125 -9.50 14.07 11.88
C LEU A 125 -10.24 12.88 11.28
N ALA A 126 -9.67 12.21 10.27
CA ALA A 126 -10.26 11.03 9.66
C ALA A 126 -10.00 9.72 10.44
N LEU A 127 -9.01 9.69 11.34
CA LEU A 127 -8.61 8.49 12.06
C LEU A 127 -9.75 7.77 12.80
N PRO A 128 -10.68 8.45 13.51
CA PRO A 128 -11.81 7.78 14.15
C PRO A 128 -12.73 7.04 13.16
N SER A 129 -13.02 7.67 12.02
CA SER A 129 -13.86 7.06 10.98
C SER A 129 -13.15 5.89 10.27
N LEU A 130 -11.84 6.00 10.07
CA LEU A 130 -11.01 4.94 9.52
C LEU A 130 -10.98 3.74 10.47
N ARG A 131 -10.90 3.99 11.78
CA ARG A 131 -10.98 2.96 12.81
C ARG A 131 -12.30 2.21 12.74
N SER A 132 -13.44 2.91 12.71
CA SER A 132 -14.75 2.25 12.60
C SER A 132 -14.90 1.47 11.29
N LEU A 133 -14.33 1.96 10.19
CA LEU A 133 -14.31 1.25 8.91
C LEU A 133 -13.50 -0.05 9.02
N LEU A 134 -12.33 -0.01 9.67
CA LEU A 134 -11.50 -1.20 9.90
C LEU A 134 -12.20 -2.24 10.78
N ASP A 135 -12.99 -1.82 11.77
CA ASP A 135 -13.78 -2.77 12.57
C ASP A 135 -14.73 -3.60 11.67
N THR A 136 -15.26 -3.02 10.59
CA THR A 136 -16.09 -3.77 9.63
C THR A 136 -15.31 -4.82 8.84
N ASP A 137 -14.03 -4.59 8.57
CA ASP A 137 -13.16 -5.53 7.84
C ASP A 137 -12.72 -6.67 8.75
N VAL A 138 -12.36 -6.38 10.00
CA VAL A 138 -12.02 -7.38 11.01
C VAL A 138 -13.22 -8.31 11.25
N LEU A 139 -14.43 -7.76 11.36
CA LEU A 139 -15.65 -8.56 11.48
C LEU A 139 -15.93 -9.38 10.22
N ALA A 140 -15.71 -8.83 9.03
CA ALA A 140 -15.87 -9.56 7.78
C ALA A 140 -14.89 -10.73 7.66
N ALA A 141 -13.65 -10.57 8.12
CA ALA A 141 -12.68 -11.66 8.18
C ALA A 141 -13.07 -12.73 9.21
N TYR A 142 -13.47 -12.32 10.42
CA TYR A 142 -13.92 -13.25 11.47
C TYR A 142 -15.13 -14.09 11.01
N HIS A 143 -16.12 -13.47 10.37
CA HIS A 143 -17.28 -14.20 9.84
C HIS A 143 -16.98 -14.94 8.53
N GLY A 144 -15.96 -14.52 7.79
CA GLY A 144 -15.59 -15.06 6.49
C GLY A 144 -14.70 -16.29 6.55
N ASP A 145 -14.00 -16.50 7.67
CA ASP A 145 -13.12 -17.65 7.91
C ASP A 145 -13.63 -18.53 9.05
N PRO A 146 -14.15 -19.74 8.75
CA PRO A 146 -14.58 -20.69 9.78
C PRO A 146 -13.49 -21.14 10.76
N ALA A 147 -12.21 -20.93 10.44
CA ALA A 147 -11.10 -21.26 11.32
C ALA A 147 -10.78 -20.18 12.36
N ALA A 148 -11.28 -18.95 12.18
CA ALA A 148 -11.06 -17.85 13.10
C ALA A 148 -11.76 -18.11 14.46
N ARG A 149 -11.01 -18.03 15.55
CA ARG A 149 -11.55 -18.32 16.91
C ARG A 149 -12.03 -17.06 17.62
N SER A 150 -11.46 -15.90 17.30
CA SER A 150 -11.89 -14.61 17.84
C SER A 150 -11.57 -13.45 16.90
N VAL A 151 -12.25 -12.32 17.13
CA VAL A 151 -11.96 -11.03 16.47
C VAL A 151 -10.55 -10.54 16.81
N ASP A 152 -10.07 -10.78 18.04
CA ASP A 152 -8.73 -10.39 18.45
C ASP A 152 -7.65 -11.23 17.74
N GLU A 153 -7.86 -12.55 17.54
CA GLU A 153 -6.95 -13.38 16.74
C GLU A 153 -6.82 -12.84 15.31
N VAL A 154 -7.96 -12.50 14.70
CA VAL A 154 -8.00 -11.90 13.36
C VAL A 154 -7.19 -10.61 13.30
N LEU A 155 -7.40 -9.69 14.24
CA LEU A 155 -6.69 -8.41 14.26
C LEU A 155 -5.17 -8.59 14.50
N LEU A 156 -4.78 -9.53 15.36
CA LEU A 156 -3.39 -9.72 15.78
C LEU A 156 -2.52 -10.37 14.70
N CYS A 157 -3.04 -11.31 13.91
CA CYS A 157 -2.19 -12.13 13.06
C CYS A 157 -2.70 -12.40 11.64
N TYR A 158 -3.85 -11.88 11.20
CA TYR A 158 -4.31 -12.10 9.83
C TYR A 158 -3.60 -11.12 8.87
N PRO A 159 -2.81 -11.62 7.89
CA PRO A 159 -2.05 -10.75 6.99
C PRO A 159 -2.96 -9.90 6.09
N GLY A 160 -4.15 -10.41 5.74
CA GLY A 160 -5.16 -9.64 5.01
C GLY A 160 -5.60 -8.38 5.76
N ILE A 161 -5.81 -8.48 7.08
CA ILE A 161 -6.18 -7.32 7.91
C ILE A 161 -5.04 -6.33 8.02
N LEU A 162 -3.80 -6.79 8.23
CA LEU A 162 -2.64 -5.91 8.25
C LEU A 162 -2.51 -5.10 6.95
N ALA A 163 -2.70 -5.76 5.79
CA ALA A 163 -2.67 -5.11 4.48
C ALA A 163 -3.81 -4.10 4.29
N VAL A 164 -5.02 -4.43 4.74
CA VAL A 164 -6.18 -3.52 4.67
C VAL A 164 -6.00 -2.29 5.57
N ILE A 165 -5.48 -2.45 6.79
CA ILE A 165 -5.14 -1.32 7.68
C ILE A 165 -4.21 -0.34 6.95
N HIS A 166 -3.10 -0.85 6.41
CA HIS A 166 -2.15 -0.04 5.67
C HIS A 166 -2.77 0.61 4.43
N HIS A 167 -3.56 -0.15 3.66
CA HIS A 167 -4.23 0.37 2.48
C HIS A 167 -5.18 1.52 2.83
N ARG A 168 -6.00 1.42 3.88
CA ARG A 168 -6.95 2.49 4.23
C ARG A 168 -6.26 3.77 4.67
N LEU A 169 -5.17 3.66 5.43
CA LEU A 169 -4.31 4.80 5.78
C LEU A 169 -3.65 5.41 4.53
N ALA A 170 -3.04 4.55 3.70
CA ALA A 170 -2.37 4.96 2.47
C ALA A 170 -3.33 5.60 1.45
N HIS A 171 -4.54 5.08 1.33
CA HIS A 171 -5.58 5.58 0.44
C HIS A 171 -6.00 7.01 0.84
N HIS A 172 -6.11 7.30 2.13
CA HIS A 172 -6.38 8.65 2.60
C HIS A 172 -5.26 9.61 2.19
N LEU A 173 -3.99 9.23 2.41
CA LEU A 173 -2.83 10.03 1.98
C LEU A 173 -2.80 10.24 0.47
N TYR A 174 -3.11 9.21 -0.32
CA TYR A 174 -3.16 9.29 -1.78
C TYR A 174 -4.22 10.29 -2.24
N ARG A 175 -5.42 10.23 -1.65
CA ARG A 175 -6.52 11.16 -1.95
C ARG A 175 -6.23 12.60 -1.51
N ALA A 176 -5.43 12.77 -0.46
CA ALA A 176 -4.95 14.06 0.01
C ALA A 176 -3.86 14.68 -0.89
N GLY A 177 -3.37 13.95 -1.90
CA GLY A 177 -2.33 14.42 -2.81
C GLY A 177 -0.90 14.16 -2.31
N LEU A 178 -0.72 13.14 -1.46
CA LEU A 178 0.59 12.65 -1.00
C LEU A 178 0.88 11.23 -1.58
N PRO A 179 0.98 11.09 -2.92
CA PRO A 179 1.09 9.79 -3.58
C PRO A 179 2.37 9.01 -3.25
N LEU A 180 3.50 9.66 -2.97
CA LEU A 180 4.76 8.99 -2.64
C LEU A 180 4.69 8.37 -1.24
N LEU A 181 4.22 9.12 -0.24
CA LEU A 181 3.96 8.60 1.09
C LEU A 181 2.95 7.45 1.08
N ALA A 182 1.86 7.61 0.34
CA ALA A 182 0.86 6.57 0.17
C ALA A 182 1.47 5.31 -0.46
N ARG A 183 2.30 5.45 -1.49
CA ARG A 183 2.94 4.30 -2.15
C ARG A 183 3.95 3.62 -1.24
N ILE A 184 4.77 4.35 -0.50
CA ILE A 184 5.69 3.78 0.49
C ILE A 184 4.91 2.96 1.52
N SER A 185 3.77 3.49 2.01
CA SER A 185 2.91 2.81 2.98
C SER A 185 2.34 1.49 2.43
N ALA A 186 1.87 1.49 1.19
CA ALA A 186 1.38 0.29 0.52
C ALA A 186 2.50 -0.76 0.32
N GLU A 187 3.70 -0.34 -0.08
CA GLU A 187 4.84 -1.26 -0.30
C GLU A 187 5.40 -1.85 1.01
N ILE A 188 5.24 -1.16 2.14
CA ILE A 188 5.54 -1.73 3.47
C ILE A 188 4.61 -2.91 3.75
N ALA A 189 3.30 -2.73 3.52
CA ALA A 189 2.33 -3.81 3.67
C ALA A 189 2.60 -4.97 2.70
N HIS A 190 2.88 -4.66 1.43
CA HIS A 190 3.24 -5.65 0.43
C HIS A 190 4.44 -6.48 0.86
N SER A 191 5.51 -5.83 1.35
CA SER A 191 6.70 -6.51 1.83
C SER A 191 6.43 -7.42 3.04
N ALA A 192 5.47 -7.08 3.90
CA ALA A 192 5.15 -7.84 5.10
C ALA A 192 4.18 -9.01 4.85
N THR A 193 3.32 -8.89 3.82
CA THR A 193 2.16 -9.80 3.63
C THR A 193 2.12 -10.50 2.28
N GLY A 194 2.87 -10.02 1.29
CA GLY A 194 2.75 -10.45 -0.11
C GLY A 194 1.48 -9.95 -0.82
N ILE A 195 0.71 -9.04 -0.20
CA ILE A 195 -0.52 -8.46 -0.75
C ILE A 195 -0.18 -7.07 -1.32
N ASP A 196 -0.22 -6.91 -2.65
CA ASP A 196 0.00 -5.63 -3.34
C ASP A 196 -1.34 -4.92 -3.58
N ILE A 197 -1.60 -3.84 -2.83
CA ILE A 197 -2.77 -2.98 -3.07
C ILE A 197 -2.27 -1.58 -3.39
N HIS A 198 -2.49 -1.14 -4.62
CA HIS A 198 -2.17 0.23 -4.99
C HIS A 198 -2.99 1.21 -4.12
N PRO A 199 -2.40 2.27 -3.55
CA PRO A 199 -3.11 3.17 -2.65
C PRO A 199 -4.26 3.94 -3.32
N GLY A 200 -4.25 4.04 -4.66
CA GLY A 200 -5.36 4.61 -5.43
C GLY A 200 -6.61 3.72 -5.56
N ALA A 201 -6.51 2.43 -5.27
CA ALA A 201 -7.65 1.51 -5.33
C ALA A 201 -8.76 1.96 -4.37
N GLN A 202 -10.02 1.87 -4.80
CA GLN A 202 -11.17 2.23 -3.97
C GLN A 202 -11.81 0.95 -3.45
N ILE A 203 -11.92 0.82 -2.13
CA ILE A 203 -12.38 -0.41 -1.47
C ILE A 203 -13.44 -0.07 -0.41
N GLY A 204 -14.63 -0.62 -0.59
CA GLY A 204 -15.77 -0.50 0.34
C GLY A 204 -15.53 -1.16 1.71
N PRO A 205 -16.48 -0.99 2.64
CA PRO A 205 -16.48 -1.66 3.94
C PRO A 205 -16.61 -3.19 3.86
N SER A 206 -16.26 -3.85 4.95
CA SER A 206 -16.35 -5.32 5.10
C SER A 206 -15.56 -6.08 4.04
N PHE A 207 -14.38 -5.58 3.69
CA PHE A 207 -13.50 -6.22 2.72
C PHE A 207 -12.60 -7.25 3.40
N PHE A 208 -12.54 -8.45 2.84
CA PHE A 208 -11.76 -9.54 3.42
C PHE A 208 -10.84 -10.18 2.38
N ILE A 209 -9.54 -10.20 2.69
CA ILE A 209 -8.54 -10.99 1.96
C ILE A 209 -8.14 -12.18 2.82
N ASP A 210 -8.46 -13.39 2.35
CA ASP A 210 -8.08 -14.64 3.00
C ASP A 210 -6.76 -15.17 2.43
N HIS A 211 -5.84 -15.57 3.31
CA HIS A 211 -4.43 -15.93 3.06
C HIS A 211 -3.58 -14.82 2.40
N GLY A 212 -4.00 -14.33 1.23
CA GLY A 212 -3.56 -13.07 0.63
C GLY A 212 -2.27 -13.09 -0.20
N THR A 213 -1.31 -13.96 0.07
CA THR A 213 -0.03 -13.96 -0.66
C THR A 213 -0.23 -13.98 -2.18
N GLY A 214 0.35 -13.01 -2.89
CA GLY A 214 0.26 -12.86 -4.34
C GLY A 214 -0.98 -12.12 -4.85
N VAL A 215 -1.83 -11.60 -3.97
CA VAL A 215 -2.92 -10.70 -4.37
C VAL A 215 -2.33 -9.41 -4.95
N VAL A 216 -2.87 -8.96 -6.09
CA VAL A 216 -2.51 -7.70 -6.76
C VAL A 216 -3.77 -6.92 -7.11
N ILE A 217 -3.91 -5.70 -6.57
CA ILE A 217 -5.05 -4.80 -6.80
C ILE A 217 -4.54 -3.47 -7.37
N GLY A 218 -4.88 -3.19 -8.62
CA GLY A 218 -4.34 -2.04 -9.34
C GLY A 218 -4.98 -0.69 -9.01
N GLU A 219 -4.30 0.39 -9.42
CA GLU A 219 -4.59 1.78 -9.05
C GLU A 219 -6.04 2.24 -9.22
N THR A 220 -6.71 1.79 -10.29
CA THR A 220 -8.05 2.28 -10.63
C THR A 220 -9.13 1.22 -10.38
N ALA A 221 -8.79 0.20 -9.57
CA ALA A 221 -9.76 -0.81 -9.18
C ALA A 221 -10.81 -0.16 -8.27
N ILE A 222 -12.06 -0.58 -8.44
CA ILE A 222 -13.16 -0.19 -7.57
C ILE A 222 -13.75 -1.48 -7.03
N ILE A 223 -13.76 -1.64 -5.72
CA ILE A 223 -14.24 -2.81 -5.01
C ILE A 223 -15.37 -2.35 -4.08
N GLY A 224 -16.53 -2.96 -4.23
CA GLY A 224 -17.72 -2.69 -3.43
C GLY A 224 -17.62 -3.25 -2.02
N GLU A 225 -18.77 -3.41 -1.40
CA GLU A 225 -18.87 -3.87 0.00
C GLU A 225 -18.91 -5.39 0.10
N ARG A 226 -18.45 -5.94 1.23
CA ARG A 226 -18.56 -7.38 1.53
C ARG A 226 -17.91 -8.28 0.46
N VAL A 227 -16.88 -7.77 -0.21
CA VAL A 227 -16.10 -8.52 -1.20
C VAL A 227 -15.06 -9.38 -0.48
N ARG A 228 -14.94 -10.64 -0.92
CA ARG A 228 -13.93 -11.58 -0.44
C ARG A 228 -12.96 -11.97 -1.55
N ILE A 229 -11.67 -11.92 -1.25
CA ILE A 229 -10.59 -12.27 -2.18
C ILE A 229 -9.66 -13.31 -1.53
N TYR A 230 -9.27 -14.32 -2.29
CA TYR A 230 -8.29 -15.33 -1.87
C TYR A 230 -6.89 -15.05 -2.43
N GLN A 231 -5.90 -15.84 -2.03
CA GLN A 231 -4.51 -15.73 -2.46
C GLN A 231 -4.34 -15.72 -3.99
N ALA A 232 -3.27 -15.09 -4.46
CA ALA A 232 -2.89 -15.02 -5.88
C ALA A 232 -3.93 -14.41 -6.84
N VAL A 233 -4.96 -13.72 -6.33
CA VAL A 233 -5.94 -13.02 -7.17
C VAL A 233 -5.33 -11.75 -7.76
N THR A 234 -5.52 -11.53 -9.06
CA THR A 234 -5.08 -10.30 -9.75
C THR A 234 -6.27 -9.51 -10.27
N LEU A 235 -6.42 -8.26 -9.82
CA LEU A 235 -7.32 -7.24 -10.37
C LEU A 235 -6.49 -6.22 -11.15
N GLY A 236 -6.12 -6.59 -12.38
CA GLY A 236 -5.06 -5.95 -13.17
C GLY A 236 -5.55 -5.22 -14.43
N ALA A 237 -4.61 -4.63 -15.15
CA ALA A 237 -4.86 -4.00 -16.46
C ALA A 237 -4.58 -4.98 -17.60
N LYS A 238 -5.38 -4.92 -18.67
CA LYS A 238 -5.18 -5.75 -19.89
C LYS A 238 -4.19 -5.13 -20.87
N ARG A 239 -4.22 -3.80 -21.02
CA ARG A 239 -3.39 -3.01 -21.95
C ARG A 239 -3.13 -1.63 -21.35
N PHE A 240 -1.97 -1.06 -21.67
CA PHE A 240 -1.63 0.31 -21.35
C PHE A 240 -1.67 1.11 -22.66
N PRO A 241 -2.66 2.01 -22.86
CA PRO A 241 -2.67 2.88 -24.03
C PRO A 241 -1.43 3.78 -23.99
N ALA A 242 -0.76 3.92 -25.14
CA ALA A 242 0.31 4.88 -25.32
C ALA A 242 -0.25 6.15 -25.99
N ASP A 243 0.34 7.31 -25.71
CA ASP A 243 0.11 8.52 -26.49
C ASP A 243 0.85 8.48 -27.84
N GLU A 244 0.71 9.56 -28.62
CA GLU A 244 1.30 9.69 -29.95
C GLU A 244 2.84 9.58 -29.93
N ASP A 245 3.47 9.88 -28.79
CA ASP A 245 4.92 9.81 -28.56
C ASP A 245 5.36 8.44 -27.98
N GLY A 246 4.44 7.48 -27.85
CA GLY A 246 4.71 6.13 -27.32
C GLY A 246 4.82 6.07 -25.80
N GLN A 247 4.51 7.15 -25.07
CA GLN A 247 4.50 7.16 -23.60
C GLN A 247 3.19 6.57 -23.08
N LEU A 248 3.27 5.75 -22.05
CA LEU A 248 2.07 5.16 -21.44
C LEU A 248 1.21 6.25 -20.79
N GLN A 249 -0.06 6.31 -21.18
CA GLN A 249 -1.02 7.22 -20.58
C GLN A 249 -1.25 6.85 -19.12
N LYS A 250 -1.02 7.81 -18.21
CA LYS A 250 -1.14 7.62 -16.76
C LYS A 250 -2.57 7.95 -16.30
N GLY A 251 -3.04 7.29 -15.25
CA GLY A 251 -4.28 7.66 -14.55
C GLY A 251 -5.61 7.23 -15.18
N HIS A 252 -5.67 6.79 -16.44
CA HIS A 252 -6.95 6.34 -17.03
C HIS A 252 -7.51 5.07 -16.36
N PRO A 253 -8.85 4.97 -16.19
CA PRO A 253 -9.50 3.77 -15.66
C PRO A 253 -9.21 2.53 -16.51
N ARG A 254 -8.51 1.56 -15.92
CA ARG A 254 -7.97 0.38 -16.63
C ARG A 254 -8.05 -0.94 -15.87
N HIS A 255 -8.45 -0.86 -14.60
CA HIS A 255 -8.62 -2.00 -13.70
C HIS A 255 -10.12 -2.30 -13.46
N PRO A 256 -10.44 -3.52 -12.99
CA PRO A 256 -11.82 -3.97 -12.82
C PRO A 256 -12.65 -3.16 -11.82
N ILE A 257 -13.96 -3.24 -11.99
CA ILE A 257 -14.97 -2.92 -10.98
C ILE A 257 -15.47 -4.25 -10.43
N VAL A 258 -15.43 -4.42 -9.11
CA VAL A 258 -15.99 -5.57 -8.39
C VAL A 258 -17.14 -5.02 -7.54
N GLU A 259 -18.37 -5.41 -7.85
CA GLU A 259 -19.54 -4.97 -7.10
C GLU A 259 -19.66 -5.73 -5.76
N ASP A 260 -20.68 -5.38 -4.97
CA ASP A 260 -20.88 -5.92 -3.64
C ASP A 260 -21.03 -7.45 -3.61
N ASP A 261 -20.73 -8.05 -2.46
CA ASP A 261 -21.00 -9.46 -2.17
C ASP A 261 -20.30 -10.46 -3.10
N VAL A 262 -19.29 -10.01 -3.87
CA VAL A 262 -18.52 -10.85 -4.78
C VAL A 262 -17.47 -11.67 -4.03
N VAL A 263 -17.30 -12.93 -4.43
CA VAL A 263 -16.22 -13.82 -3.95
C VAL A 263 -15.30 -14.20 -5.10
N ILE A 264 -13.99 -14.00 -4.92
CA ILE A 264 -12.97 -14.31 -5.93
C ILE A 264 -11.96 -15.31 -5.35
N TYR A 265 -12.01 -16.54 -5.85
CA TYR A 265 -11.18 -17.64 -5.37
C TYR A 265 -9.76 -17.62 -5.94
N ALA A 266 -8.90 -18.43 -5.32
CA ALA A 266 -7.46 -18.39 -5.46
C ALA A 266 -6.96 -18.45 -6.91
N GLY A 267 -5.99 -17.60 -7.25
CA GLY A 267 -5.34 -17.59 -8.57
C GLY A 267 -6.18 -17.01 -9.71
N ALA A 268 -7.39 -16.52 -9.45
CA ALA A 268 -8.20 -15.88 -10.49
C ALA A 268 -7.53 -14.58 -10.98
N THR A 269 -7.53 -14.36 -12.29
CA THR A 269 -6.94 -13.19 -12.94
C THR A 269 -8.01 -12.44 -13.73
N ILE A 270 -8.31 -11.21 -13.31
CA ILE A 270 -9.37 -10.36 -13.84
C ILE A 270 -8.73 -9.09 -14.40
N LEU A 271 -8.76 -8.92 -15.73
CA LEU A 271 -7.99 -7.87 -16.41
C LEU A 271 -8.85 -6.92 -17.24
N GLY A 272 -8.55 -5.63 -17.10
CA GLY A 272 -9.14 -4.55 -17.87
C GLY A 272 -10.29 -3.85 -17.15
N ARG A 273 -10.84 -2.82 -17.77
CA ARG A 273 -12.01 -2.09 -17.25
C ARG A 273 -13.29 -2.88 -17.50
N ILE A 274 -13.46 -3.95 -16.75
CA ILE A 274 -14.64 -4.84 -16.76
C ILE A 274 -15.35 -4.82 -15.41
N THR A 275 -16.57 -5.33 -15.35
CA THR A 275 -17.39 -5.35 -14.15
C THR A 275 -17.71 -6.78 -13.73
N ILE A 276 -17.46 -7.11 -12.47
CA ILE A 276 -17.92 -8.35 -11.85
C ILE A 276 -19.16 -8.00 -11.04
N GLY A 277 -20.32 -8.46 -11.53
CA GLY A 277 -21.61 -8.07 -10.98
C GLY A 277 -21.85 -8.59 -9.57
N LYS A 278 -22.69 -7.88 -8.83
CA LYS A 278 -23.00 -8.14 -7.42
C LYS A 278 -23.31 -9.60 -7.14
N GLY A 279 -22.79 -10.13 -6.04
CA GLY A 279 -23.07 -11.49 -5.56
C GLY A 279 -22.51 -12.60 -6.46
N SER A 280 -21.62 -12.28 -7.40
CA SER A 280 -21.00 -13.29 -8.27
C SER A 280 -19.88 -14.04 -7.55
N THR A 281 -19.69 -15.29 -7.94
CA THR A 281 -18.60 -16.15 -7.50
C THR A 281 -17.67 -16.44 -8.66
N ILE A 282 -16.40 -16.06 -8.52
CA ILE A 282 -15.35 -16.36 -9.49
C ILE A 282 -14.48 -17.48 -8.92
N GLY A 283 -14.50 -18.64 -9.57
CA GLY A 283 -13.72 -19.82 -9.20
C GLY A 283 -12.22 -19.61 -9.34
N GLY A 284 -11.46 -20.51 -8.71
CA GLY A 284 -10.01 -20.44 -8.73
C GLY A 284 -9.42 -20.63 -10.13
N ASN A 285 -8.27 -20.01 -10.39
CA ASN A 285 -7.54 -20.04 -11.67
C ASN A 285 -8.36 -19.62 -12.90
N VAL A 286 -9.48 -18.91 -12.72
CA VAL A 286 -10.27 -18.36 -13.83
C VAL A 286 -9.59 -17.12 -14.40
N TRP A 287 -9.58 -17.00 -15.74
CA TRP A 287 -9.05 -15.84 -16.46
C TRP A 287 -10.19 -15.03 -17.11
N LEU A 288 -10.43 -13.80 -16.66
CA LEU A 288 -11.50 -12.92 -17.14
C LEU A 288 -11.00 -11.66 -17.82
N THR A 289 -11.56 -11.37 -19.00
CA THR A 289 -11.34 -10.12 -19.74
C THR A 289 -12.63 -9.51 -20.27
N ARG A 290 -13.79 -9.99 -19.78
CA ARG A 290 -15.14 -9.52 -20.09
C ARG A 290 -15.94 -9.46 -18.80
N SER A 291 -16.91 -8.54 -18.74
CA SER A 291 -17.79 -8.40 -17.58
C SER A 291 -18.63 -9.65 -17.32
N VAL A 292 -18.99 -9.84 -16.06
CA VAL A 292 -19.80 -10.95 -15.55
C VAL A 292 -21.08 -10.36 -14.94
N PRO A 293 -22.28 -10.86 -15.29
CA PRO A 293 -23.53 -10.37 -14.73
C PRO A 293 -23.68 -10.74 -13.25
N ALA A 294 -24.53 -10.03 -12.52
CA ALA A 294 -24.79 -10.28 -11.10
C ALA A 294 -25.29 -11.71 -10.83
N GLY A 295 -24.90 -12.27 -9.68
CA GLY A 295 -25.27 -13.61 -9.22
C GLY A 295 -24.66 -14.76 -10.04
N ALA A 296 -23.71 -14.48 -10.93
CA ALA A 296 -23.11 -15.52 -11.76
C ALA A 296 -22.13 -16.39 -10.96
N ASN A 297 -22.01 -17.66 -11.34
CA ASN A 297 -20.98 -18.56 -10.85
C ASN A 297 -20.08 -18.98 -12.01
N ILE A 298 -18.85 -18.51 -12.03
CA ILE A 298 -17.87 -18.78 -13.09
C ILE A 298 -16.84 -19.77 -12.58
N THR A 299 -16.79 -20.97 -13.16
CA THR A 299 -15.81 -22.00 -12.83
C THR A 299 -14.78 -22.18 -13.94
N GLN A 300 -13.68 -22.89 -13.63
CA GLN A 300 -12.73 -23.31 -14.65
C GLN A 300 -13.43 -24.19 -15.70
N ALA A 301 -12.95 -24.15 -16.94
CA ALA A 301 -13.40 -25.06 -17.99
C ALA A 301 -13.00 -26.51 -17.64
N ASN A 302 -13.89 -27.46 -17.90
CA ASN A 302 -13.60 -28.88 -17.72
C ASN A 302 -12.65 -29.37 -18.81
N LEU A 303 -11.66 -30.18 -18.42
CA LEU A 303 -10.86 -30.96 -19.37
C LEU A 303 -11.79 -31.93 -20.09
N GLN A 304 -11.86 -31.83 -21.42
CA GLN A 304 -12.45 -32.88 -22.24
C GLN A 304 -11.34 -33.90 -22.56
N HIS A 305 -11.48 -35.11 -22.02
CA HIS A 305 -10.67 -36.24 -22.47
C HIS A 305 -11.30 -36.75 -23.78
N GLU A 306 -10.53 -36.81 -24.85
CA GLU A 306 -10.91 -37.63 -26.01
C GLU A 306 -10.79 -39.11 -25.60
N ASP A 307 -11.91 -39.74 -25.27
CA ASP A 307 -11.99 -41.21 -25.17
C ASP A 307 -11.82 -41.80 -26.57
N GLY A 308 -10.57 -41.90 -27.04
CA GLY A 308 -10.30 -42.23 -28.44
C GLY A 308 -8.90 -42.70 -28.82
N ALA A 309 -7.98 -42.92 -27.88
CA ALA A 309 -6.66 -43.47 -28.19
C ALA A 309 -6.28 -44.62 -27.24
N GLN A 310 -7.07 -45.70 -27.26
CA GLN A 310 -6.51 -47.03 -27.06
C GLN A 310 -5.87 -47.47 -28.39
N LYS A 311 -4.54 -47.39 -28.46
CA LYS A 311 -3.71 -48.32 -29.22
C LYS A 311 -2.45 -48.61 -28.43
#